data_AF-A0A3P7K3F6-F1
#
_entry.id   AF-A0A3P7K3F6-F1
#
_cell.length_a   1.000
_cell.length_b   1.000
_cell.length_c   1.000
_cell.angle_alpha   90.00
_cell.angle_beta   90.00
_cell.angle_gamma   90.00
#
_symmetry.space_group_name_H-M   'P 1'
#
loop_
_entity.id
_entity.type
_entity.pdbx_description
1 polymer ?
#
loop_
_entity_poly.entity_id
_entity_poly.type
_entity_poly.pdbx_seq_one_letter_code
_entity_poly.pdbx_strand_id
1 'polypeptide(L)'
;MSHHYNVYAFRKKPKQRQFFLFNDILVYGNIVISKKRYNKQRIIALENVELEDLPDEGAMKNGWIIKTPEKSFAVYAATPTEKKEWMSHIERCVADLLEKSNKKPAKEHAAVWIPDGEAARCMACGRTQFNVVQRRHHCRSCGKVVCGSCSTHTYRIDSLNKKPVRVCDAVSRFNATILNGQRKRG
;
A
#
# COMPACT_ATOMS: atom_id res chain seq x y z
N MET A 1 -18.46 -15.98 -9.65
CA MET A 1 -17.80 -15.62 -10.92
C MET A 1 -16.45 -15.02 -10.62
N SER A 2 -15.34 -15.70 -10.98
CA SER A 2 -14.01 -15.13 -10.88
C SER A 2 -13.79 -14.17 -12.05
N HIS A 3 -13.55 -12.91 -11.73
CA HIS A 3 -13.29 -11.86 -12.70
C HIS A 3 -11.77 -11.77 -12.93
N HIS A 4 -11.32 -11.92 -14.18
CA HIS A 4 -9.90 -11.98 -14.55
C HIS A 4 -9.48 -10.66 -15.19
N TYR A 5 -8.63 -9.88 -14.51
CA TYR A 5 -8.14 -8.61 -15.08
C TYR A 5 -6.67 -8.36 -14.80
N ASN A 6 -6.03 -7.66 -15.73
CA ASN A 6 -4.64 -7.25 -15.65
C ASN A 6 -4.51 -6.04 -14.74
N VAL A 7 -4.34 -6.29 -13.46
CA VAL A 7 -4.21 -5.21 -12.48
C VAL A 7 -2.73 -4.94 -12.22
N TYR A 8 -2.30 -3.69 -12.43
CA TYR A 8 -0.95 -3.25 -12.08
C TYR A 8 -0.89 -2.88 -10.61
N ALA A 9 -0.17 -3.66 -9.79
CA ALA A 9 0.08 -3.27 -8.40
C ALA A 9 1.35 -2.39 -8.32
N PHE A 10 1.17 -1.10 -8.08
CA PHE A 10 2.29 -0.18 -7.90
C PHE A 10 2.76 -0.17 -6.45
N ARG A 11 3.97 -0.71 -6.23
CA ARG A 11 4.72 -0.53 -4.97
C ARG A 11 6.10 0.11 -5.17
N LYS A 12 6.69 -0.10 -6.35
CA LYS A 12 7.99 0.46 -6.78
C LYS A 12 8.02 0.67 -8.30
N LYS A 13 7.45 -0.30 -9.03
CA LYS A 13 7.26 -0.31 -10.49
C LYS A 13 5.91 -0.98 -10.82
N PRO A 14 5.26 -0.65 -11.95
CA PRO A 14 4.09 -1.36 -12.41
C PRO A 14 4.40 -2.85 -12.54
N LYS A 15 3.57 -3.70 -11.94
CA LYS A 15 3.67 -5.14 -12.11
C LYS A 15 2.29 -5.73 -12.28
N GLN A 16 2.09 -6.42 -13.39
CA GLN A 16 0.87 -7.14 -13.69
C GLN A 16 0.66 -8.28 -12.67
N ARG A 17 -0.54 -8.38 -12.11
CA ARG A 17 -0.92 -9.34 -11.07
C ARG A 17 -2.31 -9.88 -11.39
N GLN A 18 -2.56 -11.12 -10.98
CA GLN A 18 -3.92 -11.67 -10.96
C GLN A 18 -4.55 -11.38 -9.60
N PHE A 19 -5.82 -10.97 -9.63
CA PHE A 19 -6.65 -10.74 -8.45
C PHE A 19 -7.87 -11.66 -8.53
N PHE A 20 -8.29 -12.16 -7.38
CA PHE A 20 -9.48 -12.98 -7.19
C PHE A 20 -10.25 -12.41 -6.01
N LEU A 21 -11.49 -11.99 -6.25
CA LEU A 21 -12.38 -11.49 -5.21
C LEU A 21 -13.32 -12.61 -4.75
N PHE A 22 -13.34 -12.84 -3.45
CA PHE A 22 -14.35 -13.63 -2.76
C PHE A 22 -15.19 -12.69 -1.89
N ASN A 23 -16.22 -13.22 -1.23
CA ASN A 23 -17.13 -12.40 -0.42
C ASN A 23 -16.48 -11.89 0.88
N ASP A 24 -15.42 -12.54 1.34
CA ASP A 24 -14.72 -12.30 2.61
C ASP A 24 -13.23 -11.96 2.44
N ILE A 25 -12.62 -12.37 1.32
CA ILE A 25 -11.20 -12.17 1.05
C ILE A 25 -10.91 -11.68 -0.37
N LEU A 26 -9.83 -10.91 -0.49
CA LEU A 26 -9.18 -10.57 -1.76
C LEU A 26 -7.85 -11.31 -1.86
N VAL A 27 -7.67 -12.09 -2.92
CA VAL A 27 -6.44 -12.83 -3.18
C VAL A 27 -5.72 -12.23 -4.38
N TYR A 28 -4.43 -11.95 -4.28
CA TYR A 28 -3.64 -11.49 -5.43
C TYR A 28 -2.22 -12.06 -5.49
N GLY A 29 -1.70 -12.22 -6.70
CA GLY A 29 -0.42 -12.91 -6.92
C GLY A 29 0.18 -12.69 -8.32
N ASN A 30 1.33 -13.33 -8.56
CA ASN A 30 1.94 -13.34 -9.90
C ASN A 30 1.07 -14.12 -10.89
N ILE A 31 1.11 -13.73 -12.17
CA ILE A 31 0.43 -14.44 -13.25
C ILE A 31 1.06 -15.82 -13.42
N VAL A 32 0.24 -16.87 -13.38
CA VAL A 32 0.69 -18.24 -13.65
C VAL A 32 0.72 -18.45 -15.16
N ILE A 33 1.92 -18.34 -15.76
CA ILE A 33 2.17 -18.73 -17.14
C ILE A 33 2.88 -20.10 -17.08
N SER A 34 2.27 -21.15 -17.63
CA SER A 34 2.81 -22.52 -17.76
C SER A 34 2.97 -23.39 -16.49
N LYS A 35 1.87 -23.81 -15.83
CA LYS A 35 1.77 -24.89 -14.81
C LYS A 35 2.80 -24.93 -13.64
N LYS A 36 3.75 -24.00 -13.54
CA LYS A 36 4.70 -23.88 -12.43
C LYS A 36 4.02 -23.11 -11.30
N ARG A 37 3.66 -23.84 -10.24
CA ARG A 37 3.12 -23.26 -9.01
C ARG A 37 4.14 -22.30 -8.38
N TYR A 38 3.74 -21.05 -8.15
CA TYR A 38 4.52 -20.11 -7.34
C TYR A 38 3.75 -19.78 -6.04
N ASN A 39 4.33 -20.19 -4.91
CA ASN A 39 3.83 -20.04 -3.52
C ASN A 39 3.85 -18.58 -2.96
N LYS A 40 3.50 -17.55 -3.74
CA LYS A 40 3.53 -16.14 -3.27
C LYS A 40 2.23 -15.38 -3.49
N GLN A 41 1.09 -16.04 -3.29
CA GLN A 41 -0.20 -15.36 -3.23
C GLN A 41 -0.32 -14.59 -1.91
N ARG A 42 -1.03 -13.46 -1.95
CA ARG A 42 -1.37 -12.62 -0.80
C ARG A 42 -2.87 -12.76 -0.59
N ILE A 43 -3.29 -13.03 0.62
CA ILE A 43 -4.70 -13.06 1.03
C ILE A 43 -4.93 -11.85 1.93
N ILE A 44 -5.95 -11.06 1.63
CA ILE A 44 -6.37 -9.89 2.40
C ILE A 44 -7.81 -10.14 2.84
N ALA A 45 -8.09 -10.03 4.13
CA ALA A 45 -9.47 -10.04 4.62
C ALA A 45 -10.16 -8.71 4.24
N LEU A 46 -11.31 -8.79 3.58
CA LEU A 46 -12.03 -7.62 3.07
C LEU A 46 -12.50 -6.68 4.18
N GLU A 47 -12.81 -7.19 5.38
CA GLU A 47 -13.14 -6.33 6.53
C GLU A 47 -12.04 -5.30 6.89
N ASN A 48 -10.82 -5.51 6.39
CA ASN A 48 -9.68 -4.61 6.57
C ASN A 48 -9.32 -3.80 5.31
N VAL A 49 -10.22 -3.72 4.33
CA VAL A 49 -10.00 -3.01 3.07
C VAL A 49 -10.78 -1.70 3.05
N GLU A 50 -10.09 -0.61 2.71
CA GLU A 50 -10.68 0.67 2.34
C GLU A 50 -10.22 1.03 0.93
N LEU A 51 -11.12 1.57 0.12
CA LEU A 51 -10.81 2.02 -1.23
C LEU A 51 -10.71 3.55 -1.29
N GLU A 52 -9.81 4.04 -2.15
CA GLU A 52 -9.72 5.46 -2.49
C GLU A 52 -9.58 5.61 -4.00
N ASP A 53 -10.44 6.43 -4.61
CA ASP A 53 -10.39 6.70 -6.05
C ASP A 53 -9.10 7.43 -6.42
N LEU A 54 -8.47 7.05 -7.54
CA LEU A 54 -7.34 7.80 -8.10
C LEU A 54 -7.79 8.52 -9.39
N PRO A 55 -7.52 9.84 -9.49
CA PRO A 55 -7.74 10.58 -10.72
C PRO A 55 -6.79 10.09 -11.83
N ASP A 56 -7.23 10.24 -13.07
CA ASP A 56 -6.43 9.89 -14.23
C ASP A 56 -5.26 10.89 -14.40
N GLU A 57 -4.03 10.39 -14.50
CA GLU A 57 -2.82 11.20 -14.69
C GLU A 57 -1.96 10.64 -15.83
N GLY A 58 -1.89 11.41 -16.93
CA GLY A 58 -1.12 11.06 -18.11
C GLY A 58 -1.55 9.71 -18.73
N ALA A 59 -0.63 8.76 -18.76
CA ALA A 59 -0.87 7.40 -19.29
C ALA A 59 -1.50 6.45 -18.26
N MET A 60 -1.55 6.82 -16.99
CA MET A 60 -2.14 6.01 -15.92
C MET A 60 -3.60 6.40 -15.75
N LYS A 61 -4.50 5.52 -16.18
CA LYS A 61 -5.96 5.75 -16.13
C LYS A 61 -6.66 4.62 -15.42
N ASN A 62 -7.89 4.89 -14.96
CA ASN A 62 -8.74 3.90 -14.29
C ASN A 62 -8.10 3.34 -13.01
N GLY A 63 -7.48 4.20 -12.21
CA GLY A 63 -6.79 3.84 -10.99
C GLY A 63 -7.66 3.92 -9.72
N TRP A 64 -7.34 3.12 -8.71
CA TRP A 64 -7.78 3.29 -7.32
C TRP A 64 -6.72 2.72 -6.36
N ILE A 65 -6.76 3.12 -5.10
CA ILE A 65 -5.93 2.59 -4.02
C ILE A 65 -6.72 1.53 -3.26
N ILE A 66 -6.09 0.38 -3.03
CA ILE A 66 -6.54 -0.60 -2.04
C ILE A 66 -5.70 -0.36 -0.78
N LYS A 67 -6.33 0.15 0.28
CA LYS A 67 -5.70 0.33 1.59
C LYS A 67 -5.89 -0.92 2.42
N THR A 68 -4.81 -1.37 3.08
CA THR A 68 -4.85 -2.51 4.01
C THR A 68 -3.89 -2.27 5.17
N PRO A 69 -4.06 -2.91 6.34
CA PRO A 69 -3.17 -2.76 7.49
C PRO A 69 -1.71 -3.08 7.17
N GLU A 70 -1.47 -4.15 6.39
CA GLU A 70 -0.11 -4.60 6.09
C GLU A 70 0.51 -3.89 4.88
N LYS A 71 -0.32 -3.57 3.87
CA LYS A 71 0.17 -3.08 2.59
C LYS A 71 -0.90 -2.41 1.74
N SER A 72 -0.79 -1.11 1.59
CA SER A 72 -1.60 -0.33 0.65
C SER A 72 -0.89 -0.18 -0.70
N PHE A 73 -1.64 -0.18 -1.80
CA PHE A 73 -1.09 -0.07 -3.15
C PHE A 73 -2.14 0.42 -4.16
N ALA A 74 -1.67 1.13 -5.18
CA ALA A 74 -2.50 1.50 -6.32
C ALA A 74 -2.67 0.32 -7.29
N VAL A 75 -3.85 0.26 -7.87
CA VAL A 75 -4.31 -0.71 -8.85
C VAL A 75 -4.98 0.04 -10.00
N TYR A 76 -4.78 -0.45 -11.22
CA TYR A 76 -5.29 0.18 -12.43
C TYR A 76 -5.97 -0.88 -13.28
N ALA A 77 -7.18 -0.59 -13.74
CA ALA A 77 -7.96 -1.44 -14.64
C ALA A 77 -7.73 -1.07 -16.11
N ALA A 78 -8.07 -1.97 -17.03
CA ALA A 78 -7.97 -1.70 -18.46
C ALA A 78 -9.05 -0.72 -18.92
N THR A 79 -10.23 -0.77 -18.29
CA THR A 79 -11.37 0.10 -18.64
C THR A 79 -11.96 0.82 -17.43
N PRO A 80 -12.64 1.97 -17.63
CA PRO A 80 -13.39 2.65 -16.57
C PRO A 80 -14.48 1.76 -15.97
N THR A 81 -15.14 0.94 -16.81
CA THR A 81 -16.17 0.00 -16.38
C THR A 81 -15.60 -1.03 -15.41
N GLU A 82 -14.46 -1.64 -15.76
CA GLU A 82 -13.78 -2.59 -14.87
C GLU A 82 -13.42 -1.94 -13.53
N LYS A 83 -12.85 -0.72 -13.52
CA LYS A 83 -12.57 0.03 -12.28
C LYS A 83 -13.83 0.14 -11.43
N LYS A 84 -14.93 0.60 -12.02
CA LYS A 84 -16.20 0.82 -11.33
C LYS A 84 -16.77 -0.49 -10.75
N GLU A 85 -16.78 -1.56 -11.54
CA GLU A 85 -17.25 -2.88 -11.10
C GLU A 85 -16.43 -3.43 -9.95
N TRP A 86 -15.09 -3.32 -10.01
CA TRP A 86 -14.21 -3.76 -8.93
C TRP A 86 -14.42 -2.99 -7.64
N MET A 87 -14.43 -1.66 -7.71
CA MET A 87 -14.62 -0.83 -6.53
C MET A 87 -15.98 -1.12 -5.88
N SER A 88 -17.05 -1.14 -6.67
CA SER A 88 -18.41 -1.41 -6.18
C SER A 88 -18.54 -2.80 -5.57
N HIS A 89 -17.96 -3.84 -6.20
CA HIS A 89 -18.02 -5.19 -5.66
C HIS A 89 -17.26 -5.33 -4.34
N ILE A 90 -16.07 -4.75 -4.23
CA ILE A 90 -15.30 -4.77 -2.99
C ILE A 90 -16.06 -4.01 -1.89
N GLU A 91 -16.54 -2.79 -2.16
CA GLU A 91 -17.29 -1.98 -1.19
C GLU A 91 -18.52 -2.71 -0.66
N ARG A 92 -19.28 -3.36 -1.54
CA ARG A 92 -20.43 -4.18 -1.14
C ARG A 92 -20.02 -5.33 -0.22
N CYS A 93 -18.99 -6.09 -0.60
CA CYS A 93 -18.52 -7.19 0.24
C CYS A 93 -18.01 -6.70 1.61
N VAL A 94 -17.31 -5.56 1.65
CA VAL A 94 -16.85 -4.95 2.91
C VAL A 94 -18.05 -4.55 3.77
N ALA A 95 -19.05 -3.86 3.20
CA ALA A 95 -20.25 -3.44 3.92
C ALA A 95 -21.01 -4.64 4.51
N ASP A 96 -21.25 -5.68 3.70
CA ASP A 96 -21.94 -6.90 4.13
C ASP A 96 -21.22 -7.60 5.29
N LEU A 97 -19.88 -7.62 5.29
CA LEU A 97 -19.09 -8.22 6.36
C LEU A 97 -19.13 -7.41 7.64
N LEU A 98 -19.02 -6.08 7.54
CA LEU A 98 -19.06 -5.20 8.71
C LEU A 98 -20.43 -5.24 9.39
N GLU A 99 -21.51 -5.28 8.61
CA GLU A 99 -22.87 -5.45 9.11
C GLU A 99 -23.03 -6.80 9.84
N LYS A 100 -22.64 -7.91 9.18
CA LYS A 100 -22.78 -9.26 9.77
C LYS A 100 -21.92 -9.48 11.01
N SER A 101 -20.76 -8.86 11.09
CA SER A 101 -19.81 -9.04 12.20
C SER A 101 -20.00 -8.01 13.32
N ASN A 102 -20.85 -6.99 13.12
CA ASN A 102 -21.01 -5.86 14.03
C ASN A 102 -19.67 -5.19 14.39
N LYS A 103 -18.70 -5.23 13.46
CA LYS A 103 -17.37 -4.65 13.61
C LYS A 103 -17.33 -3.25 13.00
N LYS A 104 -16.42 -2.42 13.51
CA LYS A 104 -16.08 -1.15 12.88
C LYS A 104 -15.02 -1.35 11.78
N PRO A 105 -14.98 -0.50 10.75
CA PRO A 105 -13.91 -0.51 9.75
C PRO A 105 -12.52 -0.40 10.39
N ALA A 106 -11.51 -1.00 9.75
CA ALA A 106 -10.12 -0.85 10.16
C ALA A 106 -9.73 0.64 10.17
N LYS A 107 -9.14 1.11 11.29
CA LYS A 107 -8.75 2.52 11.46
C LYS A 107 -7.33 2.83 10.99
N GLU A 108 -6.47 1.82 10.86
CA GLU A 108 -5.07 2.01 10.51
C GLU A 108 -4.68 1.18 9.29
N HIS A 109 -4.28 1.86 8.23
CA HIS A 109 -3.81 1.27 6.98
C HIS A 109 -2.33 1.61 6.77
N ALA A 110 -1.58 0.69 6.15
CA ALA A 110 -0.19 0.95 5.75
C ALA A 110 -0.11 2.15 4.79
N ALA A 111 0.98 2.91 4.84
CA ALA A 111 1.17 3.99 3.89
C ALA A 111 1.32 3.48 2.45
N VAL A 112 0.69 4.19 1.51
CA VAL A 112 0.87 4.00 0.06
C VAL A 112 2.27 4.48 -0.32
N TRP A 113 3.02 3.65 -1.03
CA TRP A 113 4.38 4.01 -1.43
C TRP A 113 4.37 4.80 -2.72
N ILE A 114 5.08 5.92 -2.69
CA ILE A 114 5.28 6.75 -3.89
C ILE A 114 6.21 5.99 -4.85
N PRO A 115 5.82 5.80 -6.12
CA PRO A 115 6.64 5.14 -7.13
C PRO A 115 8.02 5.77 -7.30
N ASP A 116 9.03 4.94 -7.57
CA ASP A 116 10.42 5.42 -7.69
C ASP A 116 10.59 6.43 -8.84
N GLY A 117 9.81 6.28 -9.92
CA GLY A 117 9.86 7.15 -11.10
C GLY A 117 9.33 8.55 -10.85
N GLU A 118 8.41 8.71 -9.89
CA GLU A 118 7.83 10.01 -9.52
C GLU A 118 8.72 10.78 -8.53
N ALA A 119 9.67 10.10 -7.90
CA ALA A 119 10.63 10.72 -6.98
C ALA A 119 12.00 10.85 -7.62
N ALA A 120 12.25 11.99 -8.30
CA ALA A 120 13.58 12.34 -8.80
C ALA A 120 14.55 12.77 -7.67
N ARG A 121 14.01 13.34 -6.59
CA ARG A 121 14.77 13.86 -5.45
C ARG A 121 14.17 13.36 -4.13
N CYS A 122 15.00 13.37 -3.08
CA CYS A 122 14.58 12.99 -1.74
C CYS A 122 13.45 13.89 -1.23
N MET A 123 12.31 13.30 -0.88
CA MET A 123 11.10 14.01 -0.43
C MET A 123 11.17 14.47 1.03
N ALA A 124 12.27 14.17 1.73
CA ALA A 124 12.53 14.69 3.08
C ALA A 124 13.41 15.95 3.04
N CYS A 125 14.51 15.93 2.27
CA CYS A 125 15.43 17.06 2.25
C CYS A 125 15.31 17.95 1.00
N GLY A 126 14.65 17.51 -0.07
CA GLY A 126 14.59 18.18 -1.38
C GLY A 126 15.93 18.24 -2.15
N ARG A 127 17.06 18.16 -1.45
CA ARG A 127 18.40 18.40 -1.98
C ARG A 127 18.95 17.24 -2.79
N THR A 128 18.92 16.03 -2.23
CA THR A 128 19.55 14.84 -2.82
C THR A 128 18.80 14.38 -4.07
N GLN A 129 19.46 14.41 -5.24
CA GLN A 129 18.96 13.78 -6.46
C GLN A 129 19.32 12.29 -6.47
N PHE A 130 18.37 11.44 -6.86
CA PHE A 130 18.60 10.00 -6.89
C PHE A 130 19.25 9.57 -8.20
N ASN A 131 20.22 8.67 -8.10
CA ASN A 131 20.93 8.06 -9.22
C ASN A 131 21.43 6.66 -8.82
N VAL A 132 22.35 6.06 -9.60
CA VAL A 132 22.88 4.71 -9.34
C VAL A 132 23.60 4.63 -7.99
N VAL A 133 24.26 5.71 -7.57
CA VAL A 133 24.98 5.82 -6.29
C VAL A 133 24.02 6.25 -5.17
N GLN A 134 23.24 7.31 -5.40
CA GLN A 134 22.25 7.82 -4.46
C GLN A 134 20.94 7.03 -4.59
N ARG A 135 20.86 5.91 -3.88
CA ARG A 135 19.72 4.98 -3.94
C ARG A 135 18.47 5.53 -3.24
N ARG A 136 17.31 5.12 -3.76
CA ARG A 136 15.99 5.43 -3.19
C ARG A 136 15.64 4.50 -2.03
N HIS A 137 15.04 5.06 -0.98
CA HIS A 137 14.50 4.31 0.15
C HIS A 137 13.07 4.79 0.47
N HIS A 138 12.16 3.87 0.80
CA HIS A 138 10.81 4.25 1.25
C HIS A 138 10.74 4.38 2.76
N CYS A 139 10.11 5.43 3.27
CA CYS A 139 9.66 5.43 4.67
C CYS A 139 8.46 4.48 4.81
N ARG A 140 8.54 3.48 5.69
CA ARG A 140 7.44 2.50 5.85
C ARG A 140 6.23 3.06 6.59
N SER A 141 6.41 4.13 7.36
CA SER A 141 5.33 4.81 8.07
C SER A 141 4.57 5.81 7.19
N CYS A 142 5.25 6.57 6.33
CA CYS A 142 4.61 7.65 5.56
C CYS A 142 4.72 7.51 4.03
N GLY A 143 5.32 6.44 3.51
CA GLY A 143 5.32 6.13 2.07
C GLY A 143 6.31 6.94 1.20
N LYS A 144 6.83 8.07 1.70
CA LYS A 144 7.75 8.96 0.98
C LYS A 144 9.05 8.28 0.54
N VAL A 145 9.60 8.71 -0.59
CA VAL A 145 10.93 8.31 -1.08
C VAL A 145 12.01 9.25 -0.52
N VAL A 146 12.98 8.69 0.17
CA VAL A 146 14.02 9.39 0.92
C VAL A 146 15.41 8.80 0.66
N CYS A 147 16.45 9.60 0.86
CA CYS A 147 17.85 9.15 0.78
C CYS A 147 18.29 8.48 2.09
N GLY A 148 19.45 7.80 2.05
CA GLY A 148 20.00 7.09 3.21
C GLY A 148 20.23 8.00 4.41
N SER A 149 20.71 9.22 4.17
CA SER A 149 20.97 10.21 5.22
C SER A 149 19.72 10.80 5.86
N CYS A 150 18.56 10.74 5.20
CA CYS A 150 17.27 11.18 5.75
C CYS A 150 16.42 10.04 6.34
N SER A 151 17.00 8.85 6.46
CA SER A 151 16.29 7.65 6.94
C SER A 151 17.20 6.74 7.75
N THR A 152 17.89 7.30 8.72
CA THR A 152 18.90 6.59 9.53
C THR A 152 18.28 5.70 10.61
N HIS A 153 16.97 5.79 10.82
CA HIS A 153 16.25 5.12 11.90
C HIS A 153 15.30 4.02 11.41
N THR A 154 15.01 3.08 12.32
CA THR A 154 13.99 2.04 12.15
C THR A 154 13.05 2.00 13.34
N TYR A 155 11.76 1.79 13.10
CA TYR A 155 10.73 1.62 14.15
C TYR A 155 9.94 0.35 13.93
N ARG A 156 9.42 -0.22 15.02
CA ARG A 156 8.32 -1.20 14.93
C ARG A 156 7.03 -0.42 14.66
N ILE A 157 6.24 -0.91 13.72
CA ILE A 157 4.92 -0.38 13.39
C ILE A 157 4.01 -1.57 13.57
N ASP A 158 3.09 -1.54 14.54
CA ASP A 158 2.40 -2.76 15.00
C ASP A 158 1.54 -3.42 13.92
N SER A 159 0.98 -2.61 13.01
CA SER A 159 0.25 -3.07 11.81
C SER A 159 1.15 -3.65 10.72
N LEU A 160 2.46 -3.45 10.79
CA LEU A 160 3.44 -3.99 9.87
C LEU A 160 4.30 -5.06 10.57
N ASN A 161 4.74 -6.05 9.80
CA ASN A 161 5.70 -7.11 10.15
C ASN A 161 6.49 -6.93 11.48
N LYS A 162 6.63 -7.98 12.31
CA LYS A 162 7.23 -7.93 13.67
C LYS A 162 8.69 -7.39 13.80
N LYS A 163 9.34 -7.04 12.69
CA LYS A 163 10.71 -6.52 12.64
C LYS A 163 10.71 -5.00 12.44
N PRO A 164 11.65 -4.25 13.04
CA PRO A 164 11.79 -2.82 12.79
C PRO A 164 11.92 -2.51 11.29
N VAL A 165 11.19 -1.50 10.84
CA VAL A 165 11.17 -1.03 9.45
C VAL A 165 11.75 0.38 9.34
N ARG A 166 12.39 0.67 8.21
CA ARG A 166 12.99 1.99 7.94
C ARG A 166 11.94 3.10 7.94
N VAL A 167 12.21 4.17 8.66
CA VAL A 167 11.41 5.41 8.63
C VAL A 167 12.28 6.60 8.24
N CYS A 168 11.67 7.69 7.81
CA CYS A 168 12.39 8.95 7.64
C CYS A 168 12.58 9.66 8.99
N ASP A 169 13.56 10.54 9.06
CA ASP A 169 13.91 11.21 10.32
C ASP A 169 12.79 12.11 10.86
N ALA A 170 11.91 12.60 9.98
CA ALA A 170 10.71 13.34 10.41
C ALA A 170 9.77 12.46 11.26
N VAL A 171 9.50 11.23 10.80
CA VAL A 171 8.72 10.25 11.57
C VAL A 171 9.45 9.85 12.85
N SER A 172 10.78 9.67 12.77
CA SER A 172 11.58 9.36 13.95
C SER A 172 11.45 10.43 15.04
N ARG A 173 11.54 11.71 14.67
CA ARG A 173 11.38 12.83 15.60
C ARG A 173 9.98 12.88 16.20
N PHE A 174 8.94 12.72 15.37
CA PHE A 174 7.56 12.70 15.84
C PHE A 174 7.33 11.60 16.89
N ASN A 175 7.78 10.37 16.61
CA ASN A 175 7.65 9.24 17.54
C ASN A 175 8.45 9.45 18.84
N ALA A 176 9.65 10.05 18.76
CA ALA A 176 10.43 10.39 19.95
C ALA A 176 9.69 11.40 20.84
N THR A 177 9.04 12.40 20.25
CA THR A 177 8.23 13.39 21.00
C THR A 177 7.04 12.73 21.70
N ILE A 178 6.33 11.82 21.03
CA ILE A 178 5.21 11.08 21.62
C ILE A 178 5.68 10.26 22.84
N LEU A 179 6.74 9.48 22.68
CA LEU A 179 7.27 8.62 23.75
C LEU A 179 7.81 9.42 24.94
N ASN A 180 8.50 10.54 24.67
CA ASN A 180 8.99 11.43 25.72
C ASN A 180 7.85 12.19 26.42
N GLY A 181 6.76 12.50 25.71
CA GLY A 181 5.56 13.10 26.28
C GLY A 181 4.77 12.15 27.19
N GLN A 182 4.79 10.84 26.91
CA GLN A 182 4.17 9.83 27.77
C GLN A 182 4.96 9.58 29.06
N ARG A 183 6.30 9.70 29.04
CA ARG A 183 7.14 9.56 30.25
C ARG A 183 7.05 10.74 31.23
N LYS A 184 6.55 11.90 30.80
CA LYS A 184 6.35 13.07 31.67
C LYS A 184 4.96 13.14 32.32
N ARG A 185 4.07 12.18 32.02
CA ARG A 185 2.72 12.09 32.60
C ARG A 185 2.53 10.84 33.48
N GLY A 186 3.62 10.16 33.80
CA GLY A 186 3.66 9.01 34.71
C GLY A 186 4.43 9.34 35.97
#